data_AF-A0A7S0V2Y5-F1
#
_entry.id   AF-A0A7S0V2Y5-F1
#
_cell.length_a   1.000
_cell.length_b   1.000
_cell.length_c   1.000
_cell.angle_alpha   90.00
_cell.angle_beta   90.00
_cell.angle_gamma   90.00
#
_symmetry.space_group_name_H-M   'P 1'
#
loop_
_entity.id
_entity.type
_entity.pdbx_description
1 polymer ?
#
loop_
_entity_poly.entity_id
_entity_poly.type
_entity_poly.pdbx_seq_one_letter_code
_entity_poly.pdbx_strand_id
1 'polypeptide(L)'
;AVSRARFDFRWEDQFNLALDPETARDFHDQTLPKEAHKVAHFCSMCGPKFCSMKITAEVREYAAGMSENERTDLEKQAAEARKGMEEKSKEFVEKGGEIYVGEKK
;
A
#
# COMPACT_ATOMS: atom_id res chain seq x y z
N ALA A 1 12.62 -2.43 -15.54
CA ALA A 1 13.76 -2.55 -14.59
C ALA A 1 13.58 -1.65 -13.36
N VAL A 2 13.46 -0.32 -13.54
CA VAL A 2 13.39 0.66 -12.43
C VAL A 2 12.23 0.45 -11.45
N SER A 3 11.02 0.13 -11.93
CA SER A 3 9.85 -0.06 -11.04
C SER A 3 10.02 -1.23 -10.08
N ARG A 4 10.73 -2.27 -10.51
CA ARG A 4 11.07 -3.42 -9.65
C ARG A 4 12.11 -3.03 -8.61
N ALA A 5 13.15 -2.27 -8.99
CA ALA A 5 14.14 -1.76 -8.05
C ALA A 5 13.50 -0.91 -6.95
N ARG A 6 12.50 -0.08 -7.31
CA ARG A 6 11.72 0.71 -6.35
C ARG A 6 10.90 -0.17 -5.39
N PHE A 7 10.18 -1.16 -5.92
CA PHE A 7 9.36 -2.05 -5.09
C PHE A 7 10.21 -2.92 -4.13
N ASP A 8 11.39 -3.34 -4.59
CA ASP A 8 12.32 -4.17 -3.82
C ASP A 8 13.27 -3.34 -2.94
N PHE A 9 13.10 -2.02 -2.88
CA PHE A 9 13.95 -1.09 -2.11
C PHE A 9 15.45 -1.16 -2.45
N ARG A 10 15.77 -1.50 -3.69
CA ARG A 10 17.14 -1.45 -4.23
C ARG A 10 17.45 -0.04 -4.70
N TRP A 11 17.69 0.86 -3.75
CA TRP A 11 17.83 2.30 -4.01
C TRP A 11 18.95 2.63 -5.00
N GLU A 12 20.15 2.04 -4.83
CA GLU A 12 21.25 2.28 -5.77
C GLU A 12 20.92 1.82 -7.19
N ASP A 13 20.26 0.67 -7.34
CA ASP A 13 19.82 0.22 -8.66
C ASP A 13 18.74 1.15 -9.23
N GLN A 14 17.85 1.66 -8.39
CA GLN A 14 16.84 2.63 -8.83
C GLN A 14 17.48 3.93 -9.31
N PHE A 15 18.50 4.46 -8.61
CA PHE A 15 19.22 5.66 -9.03
C PHE A 15 19.98 5.42 -10.33
N ASN A 16 20.72 4.31 -10.43
CA ASN A 16 21.52 3.99 -11.61
C ASN A 16 20.65 3.71 -12.86
N LEU A 17 19.40 3.29 -12.66
CA LEU A 17 18.41 3.10 -13.73
C LEU A 17 17.60 4.37 -14.06
N ALA A 18 17.79 5.47 -13.32
CA ALA A 18 17.16 6.75 -13.61
C ALA A 18 17.82 7.41 -14.83
N LEU A 19 17.09 8.34 -15.46
CA LEU A 19 17.63 9.13 -16.57
C LEU A 19 18.80 10.04 -16.11
N ASP A 20 18.71 10.51 -14.87
CA ASP A 20 19.73 11.30 -14.19
C ASP A 20 19.98 10.68 -12.79
N PRO A 21 20.98 9.78 -12.66
CA PRO A 21 21.28 9.10 -11.41
C PRO A 21 21.74 10.03 -10.28
N GLU A 22 22.47 11.10 -10.61
CA GLU A 22 23.01 12.03 -9.61
C GLU A 22 21.88 12.82 -8.96
N THR A 23 20.99 13.41 -9.76
CA THR A 23 19.82 14.13 -9.25
C THR A 23 18.88 13.21 -8.45
N ALA A 24 18.68 11.97 -8.90
CA ALA A 24 17.83 11.01 -8.20
C ALA A 24 18.38 10.66 -6.80
N ARG A 25 19.71 10.52 -6.67
CA ARG A 25 20.39 10.27 -5.39
C ARG A 25 20.33 11.50 -4.49
N ASP A 26 20.61 12.68 -5.03
CA ASP A 26 20.57 13.94 -4.28
C ASP A 26 19.20 14.17 -3.63
N PHE A 27 18.11 14.00 -4.38
CA PHE A 27 16.75 14.20 -3.86
C PHE A 27 16.40 13.23 -2.72
N HIS A 28 16.92 11.99 -2.76
CA HIS A 28 16.77 11.05 -1.65
C HIS A 28 17.57 11.51 -0.43
N ASP A 29 18.83 11.90 -0.65
CA ASP A 29 19.81 12.15 0.41
C ASP A 29 19.62 13.49 1.13
N GLN A 30 18.91 14.45 0.53
CA GLN A 30 18.49 15.69 1.19
C GLN A 30 17.76 15.44 2.52
N THR A 31 17.08 14.30 2.66
CA THR A 31 16.32 13.95 3.88
C THR A 31 16.80 12.66 4.53
N LEU A 32 17.47 11.77 3.77
CA LEU A 32 17.94 10.47 4.23
C LEU A 32 19.42 10.23 3.83
N PRO A 33 20.39 11.02 4.36
CA PRO A 33 21.76 11.07 3.84
C PRO A 33 22.64 9.87 4.22
N LYS A 34 22.27 9.08 5.23
CA LYS A 34 23.08 7.95 5.69
C LYS A 34 22.99 6.79 4.70
N GLU A 35 24.10 6.10 4.48
CA GLU A 35 24.17 4.88 3.65
C GLU A 35 23.16 3.81 4.07
N ALA A 36 22.86 3.70 5.37
CA ALA A 36 21.83 2.79 5.88
C ALA A 36 20.43 3.05 5.29
N HIS A 37 20.14 4.25 4.78
CA HIS A 37 18.87 4.55 4.14
C HIS A 37 18.77 4.00 2.71
N LYS A 38 19.88 3.68 2.05
CA LYS A 38 19.91 3.04 0.73
C LYS A 38 19.49 1.57 0.74
N VAL A 39 19.33 0.99 1.93
CA VAL A 39 18.78 -0.35 2.15
C VAL A 39 17.47 -0.31 2.95
N ALA A 40 16.96 0.88 3.25
CA ALA A 40 15.75 1.02 4.05
C ALA A 40 14.49 0.72 3.22
N HIS A 41 13.56 -0.03 3.82
CA HIS A 41 12.26 -0.35 3.22
C HIS A 41 11.24 0.80 3.34
N PHE A 42 11.69 2.05 3.18
CA PHE A 42 10.83 3.23 3.15
C PHE A 42 11.57 4.40 2.49
N CYS A 43 10.82 5.40 2.05
CA CYS A 43 11.35 6.70 1.61
C CYS A 43 10.98 7.80 2.61
N SER A 44 11.51 9.00 2.39
CA SER A 44 11.26 10.18 3.23
C SER A 44 9.81 10.68 3.21
N MET A 45 9.01 10.29 2.21
CA MET A 45 7.61 10.75 2.11
C MET A 45 6.69 10.04 3.11
N CYS A 46 6.78 8.71 3.21
CA CYS A 46 5.83 7.91 4.00
C CYS A 46 6.41 7.42 5.33
N GLY A 47 7.73 7.42 5.47
CA GLY A 47 8.41 6.89 6.65
C GLY A 47 8.20 5.38 6.88
N PRO A 48 8.77 4.84 7.96
CA PRO A 48 8.90 3.40 8.16
C PRO A 48 7.57 2.67 8.44
N LYS A 49 6.57 3.38 8.97
CA LYS A 49 5.28 2.80 9.38
C LYS A 49 4.20 2.84 8.30
N PHE A 50 4.33 3.75 7.33
CA PHE A 50 3.26 4.02 6.35
C PHE A 50 3.70 3.86 4.89
N CYS A 51 4.87 3.27 4.64
CA CYS A 51 5.31 2.99 3.28
C CYS A 51 4.39 1.93 2.64
N SER A 52 3.60 2.35 1.65
CA SER A 52 2.64 1.49 0.95
C SER A 52 3.28 0.26 0.30
N MET A 53 4.49 0.40 -0.25
CA MET A 53 5.22 -0.72 -0.86
C MET A 53 5.65 -1.76 0.18
N LYS A 54 6.12 -1.33 1.35
CA LYS A 54 6.49 -2.21 2.47
C LYS A 54 5.27 -2.96 2.99
N ILE A 55 4.17 -2.25 3.24
CA ILE A 55 2.90 -2.84 3.68
C ILE A 55 2.40 -3.85 2.64
N THR A 56 2.51 -3.55 1.35
CA THR A 56 2.14 -4.49 0.29
C THR A 56 2.98 -5.76 0.31
N ALA A 57 4.30 -5.64 0.54
CA ALA A 57 5.18 -6.79 0.67
C ALA A 57 4.79 -7.66 1.89
N GLU A 58 4.56 -7.04 3.04
CA GLU A 58 4.11 -7.73 4.27
C GLU A 58 2.77 -8.44 4.08
N VAL A 59 1.80 -7.82 3.40
CA VAL A 59 0.50 -8.45 3.08
C VAL A 59 0.67 -9.65 2.13
N ARG A 60 1.57 -9.55 1.14
CA ARG A 60 1.85 -10.66 0.23
C ARG A 60 2.53 -11.82 0.95
N GLU A 61 3.46 -11.53 1.83
CA GLU A 61 4.14 -12.53 2.66
C GLU A 61 3.15 -13.22 3.60
N TYR A 62 2.30 -12.44 4.28
CA TYR A 62 1.22 -12.96 5.10
C TYR A 62 0.33 -13.92 4.30
N ALA A 63 -0.18 -13.49 3.15
CA ALA A 63 -1.04 -14.31 2.29
C ALA A 63 -0.34 -15.59 1.78
N ALA A 64 0.96 -15.51 1.48
CA ALA A 64 1.76 -16.66 1.06
C ALA A 64 1.93 -17.68 2.20
N GLY A 65 2.08 -17.21 3.44
CA GLY A 65 2.26 -18.04 4.64
C GLY A 65 0.96 -18.63 5.23
N MET A 66 -0.22 -18.17 4.79
CA MET A 66 -1.50 -18.68 5.29
C MET A 66 -1.73 -20.16 4.97
N SER A 67 -2.27 -20.87 5.96
CA SER A 67 -2.80 -22.23 5.79
C SER A 67 -4.09 -22.24 4.94
N GLU A 68 -4.45 -23.42 4.45
CA GLU A 68 -5.68 -23.62 3.68
C GLU A 68 -6.94 -23.27 4.50
N ASN A 69 -6.95 -23.60 5.79
CA ASN A 69 -8.06 -23.25 6.69
C ASN A 69 -8.20 -21.72 6.83
N GLU A 70 -7.10 -21.02 7.10
CA GLU A 70 -7.11 -19.56 7.20
C GLU A 70 -7.57 -18.89 5.90
N ARG A 71 -7.14 -19.40 4.74
CA ARG A 71 -7.57 -18.89 3.43
C ARG A 71 -9.07 -19.09 3.22
N THR A 72 -9.56 -20.29 3.52
CA THR A 72 -10.98 -20.64 3.41
C THR A 72 -11.85 -19.74 4.30
N ASP A 73 -11.40 -19.47 5.53
CA ASP A 73 -12.14 -18.60 6.44
C ASP A 73 -12.13 -17.14 5.99
N LEU A 74 -11.01 -16.64 5.46
CA LEU A 74 -10.92 -15.31 4.85
C LEU A 74 -11.82 -15.18 3.62
N GLU A 75 -11.93 -16.21 2.79
CA GLU A 75 -12.84 -16.23 1.64
C GLU A 75 -14.32 -16.16 2.06
N LYS A 76 -14.71 -16.89 3.11
CA LYS A 76 -16.06 -16.81 3.69
C LYS A 76 -16.35 -15.40 4.20
N GLN A 77 -15.45 -14.82 5.00
CA GLN A 77 -15.58 -13.45 5.49
C GLN A 77 -15.69 -12.44 4.35
N ALA A 78 -14.89 -12.60 3.28
CA ALA A 78 -14.96 -11.75 2.11
C ALA A 78 -16.29 -11.88 1.35
N ALA A 79 -16.88 -13.09 1.29
CA ALA A 79 -18.19 -13.30 0.69
C ALA A 79 -19.30 -12.60 1.50
N GLU A 80 -19.27 -12.71 2.82
CA GLU A 80 -20.20 -12.02 3.72
C GLU A 80 -20.06 -10.49 3.62
N ALA A 81 -18.82 -9.99 3.63
CA ALA A 81 -18.54 -8.56 3.47
C ALA A 81 -19.03 -8.02 2.13
N ARG A 82 -18.87 -8.77 1.03
CA ARG A 82 -19.40 -8.39 -0.29
C ARG A 82 -20.92 -8.27 -0.28
N LYS A 83 -21.62 -9.23 0.33
CA LYS A 83 -23.08 -9.17 0.48
C LYS A 83 -23.50 -7.95 1.31
N GLY A 84 -22.84 -7.70 2.43
CA GLY A 84 -23.09 -6.52 3.27
C GLY A 84 -22.82 -5.20 2.53
N MET A 85 -21.77 -5.12 1.71
CA MET A 85 -21.49 -3.95 0.88
C MET A 85 -22.56 -3.73 -0.19
N GLU A 86 -23.10 -4.80 -0.78
CA GLU A 86 -24.21 -4.71 -1.75
C GLU A 86 -25.47 -4.15 -1.09
N GLU A 87 -25.83 -4.66 0.09
CA GLU A 87 -26.96 -4.16 0.88
C GLU A 87 -26.79 -2.68 1.25
N LYS A 88 -25.60 -2.29 1.72
CA LYS A 88 -25.28 -0.89 2.04
C LYS A 88 -25.28 0.01 0.82
N SER A 89 -24.82 -0.48 -0.32
CA SER A 89 -24.88 0.26 -1.59
C SER A 89 -26.33 0.50 -2.02
N LYS A 90 -27.22 -0.49 -1.87
CA LYS A 90 -28.66 -0.31 -2.12
C LYS A 90 -29.27 0.73 -1.18
N GLU A 91 -29.00 0.59 0.12
CA GLU A 91 -29.46 1.53 1.15
C GLU A 91 -29.00 2.96 0.87
N PHE A 92 -27.75 3.15 0.43
CA PHE A 92 -27.21 4.46 0.07
C PHE A 92 -27.97 5.09 -1.09
N VAL A 93 -28.25 4.32 -2.14
CA VAL A 93 -29.03 4.79 -3.31
C VAL A 93 -30.47 5.10 -2.90
N GLU A 94 -31.12 4.24 -2.10
CA GLU A 94 -32.49 4.44 -1.60
C GLU A 94 -32.61 5.70 -0.73
N LYS A 95 -31.58 6.03 0.05
CA LYS A 95 -31.52 7.24 0.89
C LYS A 95 -31.13 8.50 0.11
N GLY A 96 -31.10 8.45 -1.22
CA GLY A 96 -30.85 9.61 -2.08
C GLY A 96 -29.39 9.81 -2.49
N GLY A 97 -28.50 8.86 -2.18
CA GLY A 97 -27.09 8.94 -2.57
C GLY A 97 -26.31 10.04 -1.85
N GLU A 98 -26.78 10.49 -0.69
CA GLU A 98 -26.14 11.53 0.10
C GLU A 98 -25.20 10.92 1.14
N ILE A 99 -23.97 11.45 1.20
CA ILE A 99 -22.98 11.06 2.21
C ILE A 99 -23.43 11.52 3.60
N TYR A 100 -24.10 12.67 3.68
CA TYR A 100 -24.62 13.25 4.91
C TYR A 100 -26.13 13.22 4.88
N VAL A 101 -26.73 12.14 5.36
CA VAL A 101 -28.17 12.06 5.55
C VAL A 101 -28.50 12.95 6.76
N GLY A 102 -29.01 14.16 6.55
CA GLY A 102 -29.20 15.15 7.60
C GLY A 102 -30.05 14.61 8.77
N GLU A 103 -29.71 15.00 10.01
CA GLU A 103 -30.68 14.94 11.11
C GLU A 103 -31.88 15.79 10.68
N LYS A 104 -33.02 15.14 10.40
CA LYS A 104 -34.27 15.85 10.14
C LYS A 104 -34.49 16.82 11.31
N LYS A 105 -34.43 18.13 11.03
CA LYS A 105 -35.01 19.15 11.92
C LYS A 105 -36.51 18.90 12.06
#